data_AF-A0A519JSF3-F1
#
_entry.id   AF-A0A519JSF3-F1
#
_cell.length_a   1.000
_cell.length_b   1.000
_cell.length_c   1.000
_cell.angle_alpha   90.00
_cell.angle_beta   90.00
_cell.angle_gamma   90.00
#
_symmetry.space_group_name_H-M   'P 1'
#
loop_
_entity.id
_entity.type
_entity.pdbx_description
1 polymer ?
#
loop_
_entity_poly.entity_id
_entity_poly.type
_entity_poly.pdbx_seq_one_letter_code
_entity_poly.pdbx_strand_id
1 'polypeptide(L)'
;MYHYLGEGETLPTEAYTEIPSGAIRMHAYERDVISRKLSSAEIATLGSEITMNINIIAACDNYDRFAGVSLAMVPKGSSTYTWDQSDVKRIELGRIITPFMNKNISPTSTPYTFKLNNLAKIIHDPILATTYDFWFEFRADGYSAAANNEVAGCAGRTDVFRGNLDLISTGTATSTSGFLLPISYRKDLNNYNATDVPGTTTRIVNFTLDQNVENAKLFLTVSNHGSNQGGEEYIRRNHFVYLDEQMIFQFKPGGKSCEPFRMYNTQGNGIYGPAAKTLRNWLGFSNWCPGDAIPNREISLGNLAAGNHTIKITVPDAVFTGGQ
;
A
#
# COMPACT_ATOMS: atom_id res chain seq x y z
N MET A 1 -9.22 0.55 -13.24
CA MET A 1 -9.98 1.18 -12.14
C MET A 1 -10.29 2.59 -12.54
N TYR A 2 -11.39 3.12 -12.03
CA TYR A 2 -11.83 4.48 -12.34
C TYR A 2 -11.86 5.25 -11.04
N HIS A 3 -11.33 6.46 -10.99
CA HIS A 3 -11.45 7.24 -9.77
C HIS A 3 -12.76 8.00 -9.74
N TYR A 4 -13.03 8.62 -8.60
CA TYR A 4 -14.06 9.61 -8.32
C TYR A 4 -15.03 9.84 -9.48
N LEU A 5 -16.14 9.14 -9.38
CA LEU A 5 -17.35 9.52 -10.07
C LEU A 5 -18.08 10.42 -9.06
N GLY A 6 -18.34 11.67 -9.43
CA GLY A 6 -19.20 12.54 -8.62
C GLY A 6 -20.51 11.84 -8.28
N GLU A 7 -21.23 12.30 -7.26
CA GLU A 7 -22.55 11.75 -6.95
C GLU A 7 -23.45 11.77 -8.21
N GLY A 8 -23.88 10.59 -8.67
CA GLY A 8 -24.67 10.43 -9.90
C GLY A 8 -23.89 10.07 -11.17
N GLU A 9 -22.55 10.05 -11.14
CA GLU A 9 -21.74 9.57 -12.26
C GLU A 9 -21.62 8.04 -12.24
N THR A 10 -21.81 7.41 -13.40
CA THR A 10 -21.66 5.97 -13.60
C THR A 10 -20.36 5.68 -14.34
N LEU A 11 -19.77 4.51 -14.09
CA LEU A 11 -18.61 4.08 -14.86
C LEU A 11 -18.99 3.97 -16.33
N PRO A 12 -18.06 4.26 -17.26
CA PRO A 12 -18.31 3.96 -18.65
C PRO A 12 -18.42 2.43 -18.82
N THR A 13 -19.24 1.98 -19.77
CA THR A 13 -19.62 0.57 -19.91
C THR A 13 -18.43 -0.38 -19.99
N GLU A 14 -17.34 0.03 -20.64
CA GLU A 14 -16.12 -0.76 -20.75
C GLU A 14 -15.48 -1.08 -19.37
N ALA A 15 -15.70 -0.23 -18.37
CA ALA A 15 -15.18 -0.44 -17.02
C ALA A 15 -15.70 -1.72 -16.38
N TYR A 16 -16.99 -2.01 -16.57
CA TYR A 16 -17.64 -3.16 -15.94
C TYR A 16 -17.14 -4.48 -16.52
N THR A 17 -16.69 -4.48 -17.78
CA THR A 17 -16.08 -5.66 -18.41
C THR A 17 -14.66 -5.94 -17.93
N GLU A 18 -14.01 -4.97 -17.27
CA GLU A 18 -12.64 -5.11 -16.76
C GLU A 18 -12.60 -5.44 -15.26
N ILE A 19 -13.72 -5.36 -14.56
CA ILE A 19 -13.81 -5.74 -13.14
C ILE A 19 -13.95 -7.26 -13.04
N PRO A 20 -13.11 -7.96 -12.26
CA PRO A 20 -13.22 -9.41 -12.09
C PRO A 20 -14.61 -9.82 -11.60
N SER A 21 -15.12 -10.94 -12.13
CA SER A 21 -16.40 -11.50 -11.67
C SER A 21 -16.39 -11.77 -10.16
N GLY A 22 -17.48 -11.40 -9.48
CA GLY A 22 -17.60 -11.52 -8.02
C GLY A 22 -16.81 -10.50 -7.21
N ALA A 23 -16.13 -9.53 -7.86
CA ALA A 23 -15.54 -8.41 -7.14
C ALA A 23 -16.60 -7.37 -6.77
N ILE A 24 -16.40 -6.73 -5.62
CA ILE A 24 -17.12 -5.53 -5.22
C ILE A 24 -16.22 -4.31 -5.44
N ARG A 25 -16.85 -3.16 -5.62
CA ARG A 25 -16.18 -1.86 -5.66
C ARG A 25 -16.58 -1.07 -4.44
N MET A 26 -15.60 -0.69 -3.62
CA MET A 26 -15.81 0.21 -2.50
C MET A 26 -15.28 1.58 -2.86
N HIS A 27 -16.14 2.57 -2.72
CA HIS A 27 -15.78 3.97 -2.90
C HIS A 27 -15.73 4.67 -1.54
N ALA A 28 -14.66 5.41 -1.32
CA ALA A 28 -14.52 6.37 -0.23
C ALA A 28 -13.77 7.60 -0.77
N TYR A 29 -13.81 8.75 -0.09
CA TYR A 29 -13.17 9.98 -0.57
C TYR A 29 -11.73 9.74 -1.05
N GLU A 30 -11.48 10.07 -2.32
CA GLU A 30 -10.23 9.85 -3.07
C GLU A 30 -9.72 8.40 -3.15
N ARG A 31 -10.57 7.41 -2.88
CA ARG A 31 -10.22 5.99 -2.83
C ARG A 31 -11.17 5.20 -3.71
N ASP A 32 -10.61 4.52 -4.71
CA ASP A 32 -11.31 3.44 -5.39
C ASP A 32 -10.64 2.11 -5.10
N VAL A 33 -11.40 1.17 -4.58
CA VAL A 33 -10.91 -0.14 -4.16
C VAL A 33 -11.76 -1.20 -4.84
N ILE A 34 -11.11 -2.05 -5.63
CA ILE A 34 -11.71 -3.27 -6.14
C ILE A 34 -11.32 -4.39 -5.20
N SER A 35 -12.32 -5.06 -4.63
CA SER A 35 -12.12 -6.16 -3.69
C SER A 35 -12.73 -7.44 -4.21
N ARG A 36 -11.97 -8.53 -4.19
CA ARG A 36 -12.45 -9.84 -4.62
C ARG A 36 -12.14 -10.90 -3.57
N LYS A 37 -13.16 -11.65 -3.19
CA LYS A 37 -13.04 -12.83 -2.34
C LYS A 37 -12.27 -13.94 -3.05
N LEU A 38 -11.32 -14.57 -2.36
CA LEU A 38 -10.79 -15.86 -2.77
C LEU A 38 -11.77 -16.96 -2.36
N SER A 39 -12.09 -17.83 -3.31
CA SER A 39 -12.83 -19.06 -3.04
C SER A 39 -11.95 -20.09 -2.32
N SER A 40 -12.58 -21.03 -1.61
CA SER A 40 -11.85 -22.14 -0.98
C SER A 40 -11.07 -22.99 -1.99
N ALA A 41 -11.59 -23.11 -3.23
CA ALA A 41 -10.90 -23.81 -4.31
C ALA A 41 -9.63 -23.09 -4.76
N GLU A 42 -9.67 -21.75 -4.87
CA GLU A 42 -8.47 -20.95 -5.17
C GLU A 42 -7.46 -20.99 -4.01
N ILE A 43 -7.92 -20.92 -2.76
CA ILE A 43 -7.00 -21.02 -1.61
C ILE A 43 -6.30 -22.38 -1.61
N ALA A 44 -7.02 -23.46 -1.90
CA ALA A 44 -6.47 -24.81 -1.93
C ALA A 44 -5.38 -25.02 -3.01
N THR A 45 -5.31 -24.19 -4.06
CA THR A 45 -4.25 -24.27 -5.07
C THR A 45 -3.00 -23.45 -4.70
N LEU A 46 -3.07 -22.60 -3.67
CA LEU A 46 -1.94 -21.79 -3.22
C LEU A 46 -1.07 -22.61 -2.25
N GLY A 47 0.21 -22.76 -2.59
CA GLY A 47 1.23 -23.43 -1.77
C GLY A 47 1.81 -22.55 -0.67
N SER A 48 2.97 -22.97 -0.13
CA SER A 48 3.66 -22.29 0.97
C SER A 48 4.52 -21.12 0.53
N GLU A 49 4.89 -21.06 -0.74
CA GLU A 49 5.58 -19.92 -1.34
C GLU A 49 4.62 -19.20 -2.25
N ILE A 50 4.39 -17.91 -1.98
CA ILE A 50 3.48 -17.08 -2.78
C ILE A 50 4.24 -15.85 -3.22
N THR A 51 4.20 -15.58 -4.51
CA THR A 51 4.65 -14.34 -5.12
C THR A 51 3.44 -13.63 -5.71
N MET A 52 3.23 -12.38 -5.30
CA MET A 52 2.22 -11.52 -5.90
C MET A 52 2.88 -10.64 -6.94
N ASN A 53 2.44 -10.76 -8.18
CA ASN A 53 2.78 -9.85 -9.26
C ASN A 53 1.64 -8.87 -9.47
N ILE A 54 1.99 -7.60 -9.60
CA ILE A 54 1.05 -6.53 -9.93
C ILE A 54 1.56 -5.87 -11.20
N ASN A 55 0.70 -5.68 -12.19
CA ASN A 55 1.02 -4.86 -13.35
C ASN A 55 0.12 -3.62 -13.34
N ILE A 56 0.69 -2.45 -13.08
CA ILE A 56 -0.03 -1.17 -13.15
C ILE A 56 -0.01 -0.68 -14.59
N ILE A 57 -1.17 -0.37 -15.16
CA ILE A 57 -1.36 0.05 -16.54
C ILE A 57 -1.85 1.49 -16.55
N ALA A 58 -1.20 2.33 -17.37
CA ALA A 58 -1.55 3.74 -17.53
C ALA A 58 -2.99 3.90 -18.06
N ALA A 59 -3.74 4.84 -17.47
CA ALA A 59 -5.01 5.31 -18.03
C ALA A 59 -5.03 6.85 -18.04
N CYS A 60 -6.07 7.49 -17.53
CA CYS A 60 -6.21 8.95 -17.56
C CYS A 60 -5.83 9.62 -16.24
N ASP A 61 -4.82 9.11 -15.55
CA ASP A 61 -4.03 9.85 -14.57
C ASP A 61 -2.56 9.81 -14.97
N ASN A 62 -1.95 10.98 -15.03
CA ASN A 62 -0.58 11.17 -15.49
C ASN A 62 0.40 11.53 -14.37
N TYR A 63 -0.03 11.47 -13.11
CA TYR A 63 0.77 11.71 -11.92
C TYR A 63 1.10 10.42 -11.19
N ASP A 64 2.09 10.50 -10.31
CA ASP A 64 2.43 9.46 -9.36
C ASP A 64 1.45 9.44 -8.18
N ARG A 65 0.94 8.25 -7.87
CA ARG A 65 -0.13 8.02 -6.89
C ARG A 65 0.19 6.83 -6.01
N PHE A 66 -0.52 6.69 -4.88
CA PHE A 66 -0.46 5.44 -4.14
C PHE A 66 -1.27 4.38 -4.82
N ALA A 67 -0.62 3.26 -5.09
CA ALA A 67 -1.30 2.02 -5.40
C ALA A 67 -0.86 0.95 -4.41
N GLY A 68 -1.62 -0.13 -4.33
CA GLY A 68 -1.24 -1.23 -3.47
C GLY A 68 -2.30 -2.31 -3.42
N VAL A 69 -1.92 -3.37 -2.71
CA VAL A 69 -2.79 -4.51 -2.44
C VAL A 69 -2.85 -4.73 -0.94
N SER A 70 -4.06 -4.99 -0.45
CA SER A 70 -4.30 -5.40 0.93
C SER A 70 -5.08 -6.70 0.98
N LEU A 71 -4.91 -7.43 2.08
CA LEU A 71 -5.78 -8.53 2.45
C LEU A 71 -6.81 -8.00 3.45
N ALA A 72 -8.07 -8.02 3.06
CA ALA A 72 -9.19 -7.83 3.99
C ALA A 72 -9.66 -9.20 4.50
N MET A 73 -9.65 -9.35 5.82
CA MET A 73 -10.25 -10.45 6.56
C MET A 73 -11.65 -9.98 6.96
N VAL A 74 -12.63 -10.43 6.18
CA VAL A 74 -14.04 -10.05 6.29
C VAL A 74 -14.79 -11.17 7.01
N PRO A 75 -15.77 -10.91 7.89
CA PRO A 75 -16.52 -11.97 8.57
C PRO A 75 -16.98 -13.09 7.62
N LYS A 76 -16.87 -14.33 8.09
CA LYS A 76 -17.19 -15.52 7.29
C LYS A 76 -18.61 -15.46 6.74
N GLY A 77 -18.76 -15.74 5.45
CA GLY A 77 -20.06 -15.82 4.77
C GLY A 77 -20.56 -14.48 4.22
N SER A 78 -19.87 -13.37 4.48
CA SER A 78 -20.22 -12.07 3.90
C SER A 78 -20.16 -12.09 2.36
N SER A 79 -21.21 -11.57 1.73
CA SER A 79 -21.27 -11.35 0.27
C SER A 79 -20.74 -9.99 -0.15
N THR A 80 -20.70 -9.03 0.77
CA THR A 80 -20.19 -7.66 0.60
C THR A 80 -19.75 -7.09 1.94
N TYR A 81 -19.06 -5.95 1.92
CA TYR A 81 -18.67 -5.18 3.10
C TYR A 81 -18.38 -3.72 2.70
N THR A 82 -18.27 -2.83 3.69
CA THR A 82 -17.90 -1.42 3.48
C THR A 82 -16.50 -1.10 3.98
N TRP A 83 -15.94 0.03 3.53
CA TRP A 83 -14.60 0.45 3.91
C TRP A 83 -14.45 0.61 5.44
N ASP A 84 -15.38 1.32 6.08
CA ASP A 84 -15.33 1.66 7.51
C ASP A 84 -15.95 0.60 8.44
N GLN A 85 -16.25 -0.60 7.92
CA GLN A 85 -16.80 -1.68 8.72
C GLN A 85 -15.80 -2.17 9.78
N SER A 86 -16.18 -2.11 11.06
CA SER A 86 -15.28 -2.27 12.21
C SER A 86 -14.77 -3.69 12.47
N ASP A 87 -15.53 -4.70 12.02
CA ASP A 87 -15.19 -6.12 12.14
C ASP A 87 -14.36 -6.64 10.95
N VAL A 88 -14.14 -5.82 9.92
CA VAL A 88 -13.21 -6.12 8.82
C VAL A 88 -11.80 -5.73 9.23
N LYS A 89 -10.90 -6.72 9.28
CA LYS A 89 -9.48 -6.50 9.59
C LYS A 89 -8.69 -6.41 8.28
N ARG A 90 -7.68 -5.55 8.23
CA ARG A 90 -6.88 -5.32 7.01
C ARG A 90 -5.39 -5.34 7.31
N ILE A 91 -4.63 -5.98 6.42
CA ILE A 91 -3.17 -5.88 6.38
C ILE A 91 -2.74 -5.52 4.97
N GLU A 92 -1.69 -4.72 4.86
CA GLU A 92 -1.14 -4.32 3.57
C GLU A 92 -0.17 -5.39 3.06
N LEU A 93 -0.38 -5.88 1.84
CA LEU A 93 0.48 -6.89 1.20
C LEU A 93 1.59 -6.24 0.36
N GLY A 94 1.30 -5.09 -0.23
CA GLY A 94 2.27 -4.32 -1.00
C GLY A 94 1.79 -2.91 -1.25
N ARG A 95 2.72 -1.96 -1.22
CA ARG A 95 2.48 -0.55 -1.56
C ARG A 95 3.43 -0.12 -2.65
N ILE A 96 2.90 0.66 -3.57
CA ILE A 96 3.52 1.10 -4.80
C ILE A 96 3.32 2.60 -4.91
N ILE A 97 4.32 3.30 -5.44
CA ILE A 97 4.13 4.61 -6.03
C ILE A 97 4.02 4.41 -7.54
N THR A 98 2.87 4.74 -8.13
CA THR A 98 2.72 4.65 -9.59
C THR A 98 3.71 5.60 -10.28
N PRO A 99 4.15 5.32 -11.52
CA PRO A 99 4.95 6.28 -12.25
C PRO A 99 4.08 7.44 -12.76
N PHE A 100 4.74 8.54 -13.15
CA PHE A 100 4.13 9.54 -14.02
C PHE A 100 3.97 8.94 -15.42
N MET A 101 2.76 8.51 -15.79
CA MET A 101 2.55 7.81 -17.06
C MET A 101 1.70 8.60 -18.03
N ASN A 102 2.11 8.61 -19.30
CA ASN A 102 1.25 8.99 -20.41
C ASN A 102 0.78 7.72 -21.12
N LYS A 103 -0.52 7.44 -21.13
CA LYS A 103 -1.07 6.20 -21.73
C LYS A 103 -0.75 6.03 -23.22
N ASN A 104 -0.35 7.09 -23.91
CA ASN A 104 -0.02 7.07 -25.33
C ASN A 104 1.49 6.87 -25.59
N ILE A 105 2.31 6.73 -24.55
CA ILE A 105 3.78 6.60 -24.66
C ILE A 105 4.21 5.29 -23.99
N SER A 106 4.93 4.44 -24.72
CA SER A 106 5.44 3.17 -24.19
C SER A 106 6.68 3.37 -23.31
N PRO A 107 6.85 2.56 -22.25
CA PRO A 107 5.95 1.51 -21.78
C PRO A 107 4.67 2.06 -21.14
N THR A 108 3.53 1.44 -21.42
CA THR A 108 2.21 1.80 -20.87
C THR A 108 1.83 0.98 -19.64
N SER A 109 2.74 0.15 -19.14
CA SER A 109 2.56 -0.60 -17.91
C SER A 109 3.86 -0.79 -17.13
N THR A 110 3.74 -1.00 -15.82
CA THR A 110 4.85 -1.15 -14.88
C THR A 110 4.61 -2.38 -14.00
N PRO A 111 5.52 -3.37 -14.03
CA PRO A 111 5.42 -4.57 -13.20
C PRO A 111 6.01 -4.34 -11.80
N TYR A 112 5.40 -4.97 -10.80
CA TYR A 112 5.85 -5.01 -9.42
C TYR A 112 5.72 -6.44 -8.90
N THR A 113 6.66 -6.86 -8.05
CA THR A 113 6.68 -8.22 -7.50
C THR A 113 6.91 -8.17 -5.99
N PHE A 114 6.07 -8.87 -5.25
CA PHE A 114 6.14 -8.99 -3.79
C PHE A 114 6.20 -10.46 -3.39
N LYS A 115 7.17 -10.82 -2.55
CA LYS A 115 7.24 -12.15 -1.94
C LYS A 115 6.36 -12.16 -0.69
N LEU A 116 5.36 -13.04 -0.67
CA LEU A 116 4.31 -13.12 0.36
C LEU A 116 4.25 -14.50 1.02
N ASN A 117 5.38 -15.14 1.34
CA ASN A 117 5.35 -16.47 1.99
C ASN A 117 4.63 -16.47 3.35
N ASN A 118 4.60 -15.32 4.04
CA ASN A 118 3.82 -15.13 5.25
C ASN A 118 2.30 -15.14 5.00
N LEU A 119 1.84 -14.68 3.83
CA LEU A 119 0.42 -14.75 3.45
C LEU A 119 -0.08 -16.18 3.41
N ALA A 120 0.74 -17.13 2.92
CA ALA A 120 0.37 -18.55 2.89
C ALA A 120 -0.02 -19.05 4.30
N LYS A 121 0.69 -18.60 5.34
CA LYS A 121 0.38 -18.94 6.73
C LYS A 121 -0.94 -18.34 7.23
N ILE A 122 -1.40 -17.24 6.62
CA ILE A 122 -2.64 -16.56 7.01
C ILE A 122 -3.83 -17.22 6.33
N ILE A 123 -3.78 -17.41 5.01
CA ILE A 123 -4.92 -17.92 4.25
C ILE A 123 -5.18 -19.42 4.48
N HIS A 124 -4.16 -20.16 4.95
CA HIS A 124 -4.25 -21.58 5.33
C HIS A 124 -4.42 -21.80 6.84
N ASP A 125 -4.50 -20.74 7.64
CA ASP A 125 -4.75 -20.84 9.08
C ASP A 125 -6.21 -21.31 9.32
N PRO A 126 -6.43 -22.48 9.95
CA PRO A 126 -7.77 -23.02 10.14
C PRO A 126 -8.63 -22.18 11.09
N ILE A 127 -8.04 -21.48 12.05
CA ILE A 127 -8.77 -20.61 12.99
C ILE A 127 -9.24 -19.36 12.24
N LEU A 128 -8.34 -18.71 11.50
CA LEU A 128 -8.71 -17.54 10.69
C LEU A 128 -9.73 -17.91 9.62
N ALA A 129 -9.58 -19.04 8.95
CA ALA A 129 -10.49 -19.47 7.87
C ALA A 129 -11.92 -19.80 8.35
N THR A 130 -12.10 -20.13 9.64
CA THR A 130 -13.44 -20.29 10.26
C THR A 130 -14.08 -18.95 10.62
N THR A 131 -13.27 -17.94 10.91
CA THR A 131 -13.72 -16.61 11.35
C THR A 131 -13.93 -15.66 10.17
N TYR A 132 -13.10 -15.79 9.14
CA TYR A 132 -13.01 -14.83 8.05
C TYR A 132 -13.04 -15.48 6.67
N ASP A 133 -13.55 -14.71 5.71
CA ASP A 133 -13.23 -14.84 4.30
C ASP A 133 -12.11 -13.86 3.93
N PHE A 134 -11.25 -14.30 3.02
CA PHE A 134 -10.08 -13.54 2.58
C PHE A 134 -10.38 -12.83 1.27
N TRP A 135 -10.33 -11.51 1.30
CA TRP A 135 -10.59 -10.64 0.16
C TRP A 135 -9.32 -9.88 -0.23
N PHE A 136 -8.95 -9.95 -1.50
CA PHE A 136 -7.85 -9.16 -2.05
C PHE A 136 -8.40 -7.82 -2.52
N GLU A 137 -7.89 -6.76 -1.90
CA GLU A 137 -8.21 -5.38 -2.22
C GLU A 137 -7.10 -4.82 -3.10
N PHE A 138 -7.40 -4.48 -4.36
CA PHE A 138 -6.53 -3.67 -5.19
C PHE A 138 -6.99 -2.22 -5.18
N ARG A 139 -6.04 -1.31 -4.99
CA ARG A 139 -6.27 0.12 -4.88
C ARG A 139 -5.27 0.88 -5.72
N ALA A 140 -5.74 1.92 -6.40
CA ALA A 140 -4.93 2.98 -6.94
C ALA A 140 -5.67 4.30 -6.71
N ASP A 141 -5.01 5.17 -5.97
CA ASP A 141 -5.43 6.55 -5.84
C ASP A 141 -5.21 7.28 -7.15
N GLY A 142 -5.87 8.41 -7.29
CA GLY A 142 -5.63 9.25 -8.44
C GLY A 142 -6.63 10.36 -8.55
N TYR A 143 -6.44 11.21 -9.55
CA TYR A 143 -7.41 12.16 -10.02
C TYR A 143 -7.03 12.58 -11.43
N SER A 144 -7.97 12.53 -12.37
CA SER A 144 -7.70 12.61 -13.81
C SER A 144 -7.66 14.03 -14.37
N ALA A 145 -7.92 15.08 -13.59
CA ALA A 145 -8.16 16.42 -14.16
C ALA A 145 -6.98 17.01 -14.92
N ALA A 146 -5.74 16.72 -14.52
CA ALA A 146 -4.57 17.17 -15.28
C ALA A 146 -4.50 16.45 -16.63
N ALA A 147 -4.62 15.12 -16.64
CA ALA A 147 -4.62 14.31 -17.84
C ALA A 147 -5.74 14.68 -18.83
N ASN A 148 -6.89 15.16 -18.36
CA ASN A 148 -7.97 15.65 -19.22
C ASN A 148 -7.51 16.75 -20.20
N ASN A 149 -6.53 17.56 -19.81
CA ASN A 149 -5.97 18.63 -20.61
C ASN A 149 -4.59 18.28 -21.21
N GLU A 150 -3.85 17.39 -20.56
CA GLU A 150 -2.45 17.10 -20.89
C GLU A 150 -2.23 15.82 -21.71
N VAL A 151 -3.19 14.89 -21.70
CA VAL A 151 -3.07 13.58 -22.35
C VAL A 151 -4.14 13.42 -23.43
N ALA A 152 -3.71 13.23 -24.67
CA ALA A 152 -4.61 13.01 -25.80
C ALA A 152 -5.57 11.83 -25.53
N GLY A 153 -6.86 12.05 -25.76
CA GLY A 153 -7.91 11.05 -25.51
C GLY A 153 -8.28 10.86 -24.03
N CYS A 154 -7.92 11.78 -23.14
CA CYS A 154 -8.37 11.80 -21.74
C CYS A 154 -9.39 12.89 -21.41
N ALA A 155 -9.78 13.73 -22.37
CA ALA A 155 -10.84 14.72 -22.16
C ALA A 155 -12.17 14.07 -21.75
N GLY A 156 -12.76 14.54 -20.65
CA GLY A 156 -13.99 14.02 -20.04
C GLY A 156 -13.83 12.69 -19.30
N ARG A 157 -12.60 12.20 -19.08
CA ARG A 157 -12.35 10.87 -18.50
C ARG A 157 -12.05 10.95 -17.00
N THR A 158 -12.50 9.93 -16.26
CA THR A 158 -12.28 9.76 -14.81
C THR A 158 -11.48 8.50 -14.46
N ASP A 159 -11.04 7.70 -15.45
CA ASP A 159 -10.12 6.59 -15.20
C ASP A 159 -8.73 7.06 -14.81
N VAL A 160 -8.10 6.38 -13.85
CA VAL A 160 -6.76 6.74 -13.35
C VAL A 160 -5.71 5.73 -13.76
N PHE A 161 -5.80 4.52 -13.22
CA PHE A 161 -4.92 3.40 -13.49
C PHE A 161 -5.75 2.13 -13.61
N ARG A 162 -5.25 1.20 -14.42
CA ARG A 162 -5.74 -0.19 -14.44
C ARG A 162 -4.68 -1.08 -13.81
N GLY A 163 -5.08 -2.27 -13.37
CA GLY A 163 -4.15 -3.17 -12.73
C GLY A 163 -4.56 -4.61 -12.87
N ASN A 164 -3.56 -5.46 -13.10
CA ASN A 164 -3.68 -6.91 -13.03
C ASN A 164 -2.93 -7.41 -11.80
N LEU A 165 -3.45 -8.45 -11.17
CA LEU A 165 -2.84 -9.10 -10.02
C LEU A 165 -2.79 -10.61 -10.27
N ASP A 166 -1.59 -11.17 -10.24
CA ASP A 166 -1.35 -12.60 -10.33
C ASP A 166 -0.72 -13.11 -9.04
N LEU A 167 -1.24 -14.22 -8.51
CA LEU A 167 -0.59 -14.98 -7.45
C LEU A 167 0.09 -16.19 -8.07
N ILE A 168 1.42 -16.17 -8.07
CA ILE A 168 2.24 -17.32 -8.46
C ILE A 168 2.60 -18.07 -7.19
N SER A 169 2.35 -19.38 -7.16
CA SER A 169 2.62 -20.17 -5.97
C SER A 169 3.28 -21.51 -6.26
N THR A 170 4.15 -21.92 -5.33
CA THR A 170 4.89 -23.17 -5.34
C THR A 170 4.89 -23.83 -3.96
N GLY A 171 5.28 -25.10 -3.93
CA GLY A 171 5.35 -25.89 -2.71
C GLY A 171 3.99 -26.32 -2.17
N THR A 172 4.01 -26.99 -1.02
CA THR A 172 2.81 -27.47 -0.33
C THR A 172 2.55 -26.58 0.87
N ALA A 173 1.33 -26.03 0.95
CA ALA A 173 0.89 -25.28 2.12
C ALA A 173 0.70 -26.21 3.32
N THR A 174 0.94 -25.69 4.52
CA THR A 174 0.66 -26.39 5.77
C THR A 174 -0.42 -25.63 6.53
N SER A 175 -1.46 -26.34 6.96
CA SER A 175 -2.52 -25.78 7.79
C SER A 175 -2.05 -25.79 9.24
N THR A 176 -1.31 -24.75 9.63
CA THR A 176 -0.87 -24.54 11.00
C THR A 176 -1.40 -23.19 11.48
N SER A 177 -1.92 -23.14 12.70
CA SER A 177 -2.39 -21.88 13.28
C SER A 177 -1.19 -21.02 13.69
N GLY A 178 -1.21 -19.75 13.30
CA GLY A 178 -0.20 -18.76 13.67
C GLY A 178 -0.78 -17.65 14.54
N PHE A 179 0.09 -16.71 14.92
CA PHE A 179 -0.35 -15.45 15.52
C PHE A 179 -0.37 -14.35 14.45
N LEU A 180 -1.49 -13.65 14.36
CA LEU A 180 -1.66 -12.45 13.51
C LEU A 180 -2.47 -11.41 14.28
N LEU A 181 -1.93 -10.20 14.38
CA LEU A 181 -2.64 -9.07 14.98
C LEU A 181 -2.48 -7.82 14.12
N PRO A 182 -3.50 -7.42 13.35
CA PRO A 182 -3.50 -6.15 12.65
C PRO A 182 -3.68 -5.00 13.64
N ILE A 183 -2.61 -4.22 13.87
CA ILE A 183 -2.60 -3.14 14.88
C ILE A 183 -2.78 -1.73 14.30
N SER A 184 -2.48 -1.52 13.02
CA SER A 184 -2.64 -0.23 12.36
C SER A 184 -2.71 -0.42 10.84
N TYR A 185 -3.57 0.35 10.19
CA TYR A 185 -3.73 0.34 8.75
C TYR A 185 -3.99 1.76 8.24
N ARG A 186 -3.11 2.23 7.36
CA ARG A 186 -3.22 3.49 6.61
C ARG A 186 -3.68 4.69 7.46
N LYS A 187 -2.89 4.99 8.48
CA LYS A 187 -3.04 6.19 9.31
C LYS A 187 -2.07 7.27 8.84
N ASP A 188 -2.57 8.48 8.74
CA ASP A 188 -1.73 9.65 8.52
C ASP A 188 -0.84 9.89 9.74
N LEU A 189 0.31 10.51 9.49
CA LEU A 189 1.30 10.84 10.49
C LEU A 189 1.92 12.20 10.18
N ASN A 190 1.59 13.19 11.00
CA ASN A 190 2.15 14.54 10.96
C ASN A 190 2.35 15.07 12.39
N ASN A 191 2.66 16.35 12.58
CA ASN A 191 2.90 16.94 13.91
C ASN A 191 1.76 17.81 14.46
N TYR A 192 0.60 17.89 13.78
CA TYR A 192 -0.47 18.82 14.14
C TYR A 192 -1.83 18.14 14.40
N ASN A 193 -2.35 17.31 13.49
CA ASN A 193 -3.67 16.66 13.63
C ASN A 193 -3.64 15.13 13.49
N ALA A 194 -2.50 14.56 13.11
CA ALA A 194 -2.29 13.12 12.96
C ALA A 194 -1.09 12.66 13.80
N THR A 195 -1.13 12.97 15.09
CA THR A 195 -0.14 12.52 16.09
C THR A 195 -0.80 12.18 17.42
N ASP A 196 -0.15 11.29 18.19
CA ASP A 196 -0.53 11.00 19.57
C ASP A 196 0.26 11.82 20.61
N VAL A 197 1.26 12.60 20.17
CA VAL A 197 2.04 13.50 21.02
C VAL A 197 2.07 14.89 20.36
N PRO A 198 1.23 15.84 20.83
CA PRO A 198 1.07 17.15 20.20
C PRO A 198 2.39 17.85 19.91
N GLY A 199 2.51 18.41 18.69
CA GLY A 199 3.72 19.10 18.23
C GLY A 199 4.86 18.20 17.75
N THR A 200 4.71 16.88 17.84
CA THR A 200 5.71 15.92 17.36
C THR A 200 5.14 15.00 16.29
N THR A 201 5.99 14.43 15.45
CA THR A 201 5.57 13.43 14.46
C THR A 201 5.65 12.04 15.07
N THR A 202 4.69 11.72 15.93
CA THR A 202 4.70 10.49 16.73
C THR A 202 3.35 9.77 16.65
N ARG A 203 3.40 8.44 16.45
CA ARG A 203 2.26 7.53 16.53
C ARG A 203 2.57 6.43 17.55
N ILE A 204 1.64 6.18 18.44
CA ILE A 204 1.69 5.21 19.53
C ILE A 204 0.51 4.24 19.33
N VAL A 205 0.81 2.96 19.19
CA VAL A 205 -0.17 1.90 19.01
C VAL A 205 -0.06 0.95 20.19
N ASN A 206 -1.09 0.95 21.04
CA ASN A 206 -1.22 0.03 22.16
C ASN A 206 -1.90 -1.25 21.70
N PHE A 207 -1.43 -2.40 22.18
CA PHE A 207 -2.02 -3.70 21.91
C PHE A 207 -1.86 -4.62 23.11
N THR A 208 -2.72 -5.62 23.20
CA THR A 208 -2.72 -6.62 24.27
C THR A 208 -2.57 -8.01 23.66
N LEU A 209 -1.74 -8.84 24.28
CA LEU A 209 -1.56 -10.24 23.92
C LEU A 209 -2.21 -11.12 24.99
N ASP A 210 -3.13 -11.99 24.58
CA ASP A 210 -3.82 -12.91 25.50
C ASP A 210 -2.92 -14.05 25.98
N GLN A 211 -1.84 -14.31 25.25
CA GLN A 211 -0.85 -15.36 25.52
C GLN A 211 0.53 -14.91 25.07
N ASN A 212 1.57 -15.60 25.55
CA ASN A 212 2.93 -15.37 25.08
C ASN A 212 3.03 -15.62 23.57
N VAL A 213 3.80 -14.78 22.87
CA VAL A 213 4.08 -14.90 21.44
C VAL A 213 5.60 -15.02 21.25
N GLU A 214 6.04 -16.20 20.83
CA GLU A 214 7.45 -16.49 20.54
C GLU A 214 7.85 -15.96 19.15
N ASN A 215 9.07 -15.41 19.04
CA ASN A 215 9.63 -14.93 17.77
C ASN A 215 8.72 -13.97 16.99
N ALA A 216 8.05 -13.06 17.71
CA ALA A 216 7.17 -12.06 17.14
C ALA A 216 7.92 -11.13 16.18
N LYS A 217 7.23 -10.72 15.11
CA LYS A 217 7.73 -9.81 14.08
C LYS A 217 6.71 -8.72 13.79
N LEU A 218 7.19 -7.49 13.69
CA LEU A 218 6.43 -6.35 13.19
C LEU A 218 6.71 -6.18 11.69
N PHE A 219 5.65 -6.06 10.90
CA PHE A 219 5.72 -5.67 9.49
C PHE A 219 5.30 -4.21 9.37
N LEU A 220 6.23 -3.35 8.95
CA LEU A 220 6.06 -1.90 8.93
C LEU A 220 6.27 -1.31 7.52
N THR A 221 5.21 -0.74 6.97
CA THR A 221 5.23 0.02 5.72
C THR A 221 4.93 1.50 5.99
N VAL A 222 5.86 2.37 5.61
CA VAL A 222 5.76 3.83 5.74
C VAL A 222 6.23 4.48 4.45
N SER A 223 5.51 5.52 4.01
CA SER A 223 5.88 6.38 2.89
C SER A 223 5.65 7.85 3.27
N ASN A 224 6.57 8.74 2.87
CA ASN A 224 6.60 10.16 3.25
C ASN A 224 6.02 11.01 2.12
N HIS A 225 5.17 11.98 2.44
CA HIS A 225 4.43 12.79 1.44
C HIS A 225 4.47 14.27 1.78
N GLY A 226 4.06 15.10 0.82
CA GLY A 226 4.12 16.55 0.88
C GLY A 226 4.92 17.05 -0.30
N SER A 227 4.25 17.28 -1.43
CA SER A 227 4.87 17.57 -2.73
C SER A 227 5.12 19.06 -2.98
N ASN A 228 4.76 19.94 -2.04
CA ASN A 228 5.09 21.35 -2.18
C ASN A 228 6.57 21.60 -1.82
N GLN A 229 7.02 22.83 -2.07
CA GLN A 229 8.36 23.27 -1.72
C GLN A 229 8.65 23.04 -0.22
N GLY A 230 9.69 22.24 0.06
CA GLY A 230 10.10 21.90 1.43
C GLY A 230 9.25 20.84 2.12
N GLY A 231 8.34 20.17 1.40
CA GLY A 231 7.54 19.08 1.95
C GLY A 231 8.35 17.78 2.12
N GLU A 232 7.81 16.89 2.96
CA GLU A 232 8.51 15.68 3.44
C GLU A 232 8.68 14.60 2.36
N GLU A 233 8.08 14.76 1.18
CA GLU A 233 8.37 13.90 0.02
C GLU A 233 9.85 13.98 -0.38
N TYR A 234 10.43 15.19 -0.32
CA TYR A 234 11.77 15.51 -0.82
C TYR A 234 12.82 15.65 0.29
N ILE A 235 12.48 15.32 1.53
CA ILE A 235 13.39 15.45 2.67
C ILE A 235 13.48 14.11 3.39
N ARG A 236 14.66 13.49 3.36
CA ARG A 236 14.88 12.20 4.01
C ARG A 236 15.13 12.38 5.50
N ARG A 237 14.30 11.76 6.34
CA ARG A 237 14.40 11.80 7.81
C ARG A 237 14.65 10.42 8.43
N ASN A 238 15.29 10.41 9.60
CA ASN A 238 15.39 9.20 10.41
C ASN A 238 14.04 8.89 11.06
N HIS A 239 13.62 7.64 10.95
CA HIS A 239 12.45 7.08 11.62
C HIS A 239 12.94 6.13 12.70
N PHE A 240 12.34 6.24 13.88
CA PHE A 240 12.69 5.45 15.04
C PHE A 240 11.48 4.65 15.49
N VAL A 241 11.67 3.34 15.70
CA VAL A 241 10.64 2.41 16.15
C VAL A 241 11.02 1.90 17.53
N TYR A 242 10.05 1.94 18.43
CA TYR A 242 10.18 1.51 19.81
C TYR A 242 9.16 0.43 20.12
N LEU A 243 9.57 -0.55 20.92
CA LEU A 243 8.72 -1.51 21.61
C LEU A 243 8.89 -1.26 23.11
N ASP A 244 7.79 -1.02 23.83
CA ASP A 244 7.78 -0.81 25.27
C ASP A 244 8.87 0.17 25.74
N GLU A 245 8.87 1.35 25.10
CA GLU A 245 9.82 2.45 25.34
C GLU A 245 11.28 2.20 24.92
N GLN A 246 11.65 0.97 24.54
CA GLN A 246 12.98 0.64 24.04
C GLN A 246 13.06 0.81 22.51
N MET A 247 14.07 1.52 22.02
CA MET A 247 14.32 1.63 20.57
C MET A 247 14.82 0.29 20.03
N ILE A 248 14.09 -0.27 19.06
CA ILE A 248 14.39 -1.58 18.46
C ILE A 248 14.80 -1.49 17.00
N PHE A 249 14.49 -0.38 16.32
CA PHE A 249 14.80 -0.22 14.91
C PHE A 249 14.90 1.26 14.52
N GLN A 250 15.84 1.56 13.63
CA GLN A 250 16.01 2.87 13.03
C GLN A 250 16.20 2.70 11.51
N PHE A 251 15.53 3.54 10.73
CA PHE A 251 15.74 3.57 9.28
C PHE A 251 15.57 4.97 8.71
N LYS A 252 16.10 5.16 7.50
CA LYS A 252 15.92 6.38 6.70
C LYS A 252 15.43 5.97 5.30
N PRO A 253 14.17 6.30 4.92
CA PRO A 253 13.60 5.92 3.62
C PRO A 253 14.46 6.35 2.42
N GLY A 254 14.20 5.76 1.25
CA GLY A 254 15.02 5.91 0.06
C GLY A 254 16.32 5.15 0.16
N GLY A 255 17.44 5.80 -0.21
CA GLY A 255 18.76 5.17 -0.13
C GLY A 255 19.18 4.41 -1.39
N LYS A 256 18.50 4.63 -2.51
CA LYS A 256 18.81 4.02 -3.81
C LYS A 256 18.66 5.02 -4.96
N SER A 257 19.14 4.64 -6.14
CA SER A 257 18.89 5.39 -7.37
C SER A 257 17.47 5.12 -7.88
N CYS A 258 16.77 6.15 -8.33
CA CYS A 258 15.48 5.99 -9.01
C CYS A 258 15.63 5.77 -10.52
N GLU A 259 16.83 5.95 -11.09
CA GLU A 259 17.07 5.80 -12.54
C GLU A 259 16.56 4.49 -13.15
N PRO A 260 16.60 3.30 -12.48
CA PRO A 260 16.02 2.09 -13.02
C PRO A 260 14.51 2.18 -13.34
N PHE A 261 13.79 3.08 -12.67
CA PHE A 261 12.35 3.27 -12.85
C PHE A 261 12.02 4.42 -13.82
N ARG A 262 13.01 5.20 -14.28
CA ARG A 262 12.80 6.32 -15.21
C ARG A 262 12.03 5.90 -16.46
N MET A 263 12.33 4.72 -16.99
CA MET A 263 11.70 4.23 -18.22
C MET A 263 10.17 4.09 -18.11
N TYR A 264 9.64 3.88 -16.90
CA TYR A 264 8.19 3.81 -16.67
C TYR A 264 7.54 5.18 -16.51
N ASN A 265 8.33 6.23 -16.28
CA ASN A 265 7.86 7.60 -16.09
C ASN A 265 7.75 8.31 -17.44
N THR A 266 6.78 7.89 -18.24
CA THR A 266 6.59 8.34 -19.63
C THR A 266 5.96 9.73 -19.76
N GLN A 267 5.39 10.27 -18.67
CA GLN A 267 4.99 11.67 -18.57
C GLN A 267 6.13 12.50 -17.94
N GLY A 268 6.46 13.64 -18.56
CA GLY A 268 7.46 14.57 -18.04
C GLY A 268 7.09 15.07 -16.63
N ASN A 269 8.06 15.06 -15.71
CA ASN A 269 7.83 15.40 -14.31
C ASN A 269 9.07 16.02 -13.65
N GLY A 270 8.86 16.72 -12.52
CA GLY A 270 9.90 17.42 -11.78
C GLY A 270 10.89 16.50 -11.05
N ILE A 271 10.46 15.29 -10.67
CA ILE A 271 11.26 14.35 -9.87
C ILE A 271 12.41 13.78 -10.71
N TYR A 272 12.12 13.26 -11.89
CA TYR A 272 13.13 12.71 -12.80
C TYR A 272 13.84 13.79 -13.61
N GLY A 273 13.11 14.83 -14.02
CA GLY A 273 13.60 15.88 -14.91
C GLY A 273 14.07 15.35 -16.28
N PRO A 274 14.64 16.22 -17.13
CA PRO A 274 14.96 15.88 -18.52
C PRO A 274 16.18 14.96 -18.69
N ALA A 275 17.02 14.81 -17.66
CA ALA A 275 18.26 14.05 -17.73
C ALA A 275 18.45 13.13 -16.51
N ALA A 276 19.19 12.04 -16.71
CA ALA A 276 19.57 11.11 -15.66
C ALA A 276 20.33 11.83 -14.53
N LYS A 277 20.00 11.51 -13.28
CA LYS A 277 20.66 12.02 -12.09
C LYS A 277 21.67 11.00 -11.56
N THR A 278 22.71 11.49 -10.89
CA THR A 278 23.66 10.60 -10.22
C THR A 278 23.02 9.94 -8.99
N LEU A 279 23.57 8.82 -8.52
CA LEU A 279 23.17 8.22 -7.24
C LEU A 279 23.23 9.25 -6.11
N ARG A 280 24.27 10.09 -6.06
CA ARG A 280 24.41 11.14 -5.04
C ARG A 280 23.24 12.12 -5.05
N ASN A 281 22.72 12.48 -6.23
CA ASN A 281 21.54 13.33 -6.30
C ASN A 281 20.31 12.64 -5.70
N TRP A 282 20.01 11.40 -6.09
CA TRP A 282 18.87 10.65 -5.55
C TRP A 282 18.93 10.46 -4.03
N LEU A 283 20.11 10.12 -3.51
CA LEU A 283 20.34 9.96 -2.07
C LEU A 283 20.13 11.25 -1.26
N GLY A 284 20.16 12.41 -1.91
CA GLY A 284 19.99 13.71 -1.27
C GLY A 284 18.55 14.02 -0.85
N PHE A 285 17.54 13.48 -1.54
CA PHE A 285 16.15 13.94 -1.37
C PHE A 285 15.09 12.84 -1.41
N SER A 286 15.29 11.76 -2.18
CA SER A 286 14.21 10.81 -2.46
C SER A 286 13.95 9.87 -1.28
N ASN A 287 12.71 9.89 -0.76
CA ASN A 287 12.20 8.89 0.19
C ASN A 287 11.67 7.63 -0.52
N TRP A 288 11.21 7.78 -1.76
CA TRP A 288 10.71 6.73 -2.64
C TRP A 288 10.87 7.18 -4.10
N CYS A 289 10.69 6.26 -5.05
CA CYS A 289 10.79 6.53 -6.48
C CYS A 289 9.41 6.36 -7.13
N PRO A 290 8.92 7.31 -7.95
CA PRO A 290 7.76 7.05 -8.79
C PRO A 290 8.05 5.89 -9.75
N GLY A 291 7.20 4.87 -9.74
CA GLY A 291 7.39 3.61 -10.47
C GLY A 291 8.02 2.48 -9.66
N ASP A 292 8.12 2.61 -8.33
CA ASP A 292 8.78 1.64 -7.44
C ASP A 292 7.88 1.24 -6.25
N ALA A 293 8.21 0.10 -5.66
CA ALA A 293 7.53 -0.41 -4.47
C ALA A 293 8.08 0.23 -3.18
N ILE A 294 7.18 0.51 -2.24
CA ILE A 294 7.56 0.90 -0.88
C ILE A 294 7.96 -0.37 -0.11
N PRO A 295 9.16 -0.39 0.50
CA PRO A 295 9.60 -1.55 1.28
C PRO A 295 8.69 -1.83 2.47
N ASN A 296 8.25 -3.09 2.59
CA ASN A 296 7.71 -3.61 3.84
C ASN A 296 8.87 -4.08 4.72
N ARG A 297 9.00 -3.49 5.91
CA ARG A 297 10.12 -3.75 6.82
C ARG A 297 9.71 -4.83 7.81
N GLU A 298 10.46 -5.92 7.82
CA GLU A 298 10.35 -6.95 8.85
C GLU A 298 11.27 -6.58 10.02
N ILE A 299 10.68 -6.36 11.20
CA ILE A 299 11.39 -5.95 12.41
C ILE A 299 11.17 -7.05 13.46
N SER A 300 12.25 -7.63 13.98
CA SER A 300 12.18 -8.64 15.04
C SER A 300 11.77 -7.98 16.36
N LEU A 301 10.73 -8.51 17.00
CA LEU A 301 10.31 -8.11 18.34
C LEU A 301 10.79 -9.10 19.42
N GLY A 302 11.30 -10.27 19.02
CA GLY A 302 11.70 -11.32 19.94
C GLY A 302 10.49 -12.03 20.57
N ASN A 303 10.65 -12.50 21.80
CA ASN A 303 9.59 -13.17 22.54
C ASN A 303 8.81 -12.13 23.36
N LEU A 304 7.50 -12.10 23.20
CA LEU A 304 6.61 -11.20 23.92
C LEU A 304 5.77 -11.99 24.91
N ALA A 305 5.66 -11.50 26.14
CA ALA A 305 4.80 -12.10 27.15
C ALA A 305 3.32 -11.77 26.87
N ALA A 306 2.40 -12.50 27.50
CA ALA A 306 1.02 -12.05 27.60
C ALA A 306 0.94 -10.72 28.36
N GLY A 307 0.04 -9.84 27.95
CA GLY A 307 -0.15 -8.52 28.58
C GLY A 307 -0.15 -7.37 27.58
N ASN A 308 -0.02 -6.15 28.13
CA ASN A 308 -0.06 -4.91 27.35
C ASN A 308 1.33 -4.55 26.82
N HIS A 309 1.36 -4.14 25.56
CA HIS A 309 2.55 -3.70 24.86
C HIS A 309 2.26 -2.45 24.04
N THR A 310 3.32 -1.74 23.67
CA THR A 310 3.23 -0.52 22.86
C THR A 310 4.27 -0.54 21.74
N ILE A 311 3.81 -0.31 20.51
CA ILE A 311 4.68 0.11 19.40
C ILE A 311 4.59 1.63 19.25
N LYS A 312 5.74 2.30 19.24
CA LYS A 312 5.82 3.74 18.91
C LYS A 312 6.70 3.94 17.68
N ILE A 313 6.21 4.71 16.71
CA ILE A 313 7.01 5.25 15.61
C ILE A 313 7.10 6.76 15.76
N THR A 314 8.30 7.31 15.59
CA THR A 314 8.51 8.76 15.62
C THR A 314 9.53 9.21 14.57
N VAL A 315 9.31 10.43 14.05
CA VAL A 315 10.15 11.09 13.04
C VAL A 315 10.44 12.51 13.56
N PRO A 316 11.33 12.67 14.53
CA PRO A 316 11.44 13.91 15.32
C PRO A 316 11.81 15.13 14.47
N ASP A 317 12.53 14.92 13.37
CA ASP A 317 13.00 15.99 12.48
C ASP A 317 12.00 16.36 11.37
N ALA A 318 10.84 15.71 11.28
CA ALA A 318 9.86 15.97 10.22
C ALA A 318 9.20 17.35 10.40
N VAL A 319 9.02 18.07 9.29
CA VAL A 319 8.45 19.42 9.28
C VAL A 319 7.32 19.50 8.26
N PHE A 320 6.16 19.96 8.70
CA PHE A 320 4.94 20.03 7.88
C PHE A 320 4.58 21.50 7.59
N THR A 321 5.28 22.08 6.61
CA THR A 321 5.09 23.49 6.23
C THR A 321 3.69 23.72 5.67
N GLY A 322 2.92 24.63 6.29
CA GLY A 322 1.59 25.01 5.81
C GLY A 322 0.51 23.93 5.98
N GLY A 323 0.69 22.97 6.90
CA GLY A 323 -0.31 21.93 7.17
C GLY A 323 -0.37 20.85 6.11
N GLN A 324 0.75 20.58 5.45
CA GLN A 324 0.93 19.44 4.54
C GLN A 324 1.03 18.10 5.27
#